data_AF-B7QNH0-F1
#
_entry.id   AF-B7QNH0-F1
#
_cell.length_a   1.000
_cell.length_b   1.000
_cell.length_c   1.000
_cell.angle_alpha   90.00
_cell.angle_beta   90.00
_cell.angle_gamma   90.00
#
_symmetry.space_group_name_H-M   'P 1'
#
loop_
_entity.id
_entity.type
_entity.pdbx_description
1 polymer ?
#
loop_
_entity_poly.entity_id
_entity_poly.type
_entity_poly.pdbx_seq_one_letter_code
_entity_poly.pdbx_strand_id
1 'polypeptide(L)' 'IKRFITHEDYWGHVTKEHSNDIALVKLTRPFDFAASRGRIGTVCLAVKLPLPGKFVTVAGWGKTSP' A
#
# COMPACT_ATOMS: atom_id res chain seq x y z
N ILE A 1 -15.19 5.09 1.64
CA ILE A 1 -14.62 3.88 0.99
C ILE A 1 -15.75 3.06 0.36
N LYS A 2 -15.54 2.47 -0.83
CA LYS A 2 -16.55 1.62 -1.49
C LYS A 2 -16.42 0.15 -1.08
N ARG A 3 -15.20 -0.35 -1.04
CA ARG A 3 -14.90 -1.76 -0.76
C ARG A 3 -13.46 -1.93 -0.26
N PHE A 4 -13.28 -2.85 0.67
CA PHE A 4 -11.99 -3.42 1.03
C PHE A 4 -11.86 -4.79 0.35
N ILE A 5 -10.68 -5.08 -0.20
CA ILE A 5 -10.35 -6.35 -0.85
C ILE A 5 -9.06 -6.82 -0.20
N THR A 6 -9.19 -7.66 0.82
CA THR A 6 -8.06 -8.32 1.49
C THR A 6 -7.58 -9.49 0.64
N HIS A 7 -6.28 -9.79 0.67
CA HIS A 7 -5.76 -11.00 0.05
C HIS A 7 -6.46 -12.24 0.64
N GLU A 8 -6.87 -13.17 -0.23
CA GLU A 8 -7.61 -14.39 0.13
C GLU A 8 -6.84 -15.28 1.13
N ASP A 9 -5.52 -15.33 0.99
CA ASP A 9 -4.62 -16.08 1.88
C ASP A 9 -4.05 -15.24 3.03
N TYR A 10 -4.69 -14.13 3.41
CA TYR A 10 -4.32 -13.39 4.62
C TYR A 10 -5.04 -13.96 5.85
N TRP A 11 -4.28 -14.67 6.70
CA TRP A 11 -4.79 -15.34 7.90
C TRP A 11 -4.38 -14.67 9.22
N GLY A 12 -3.90 -13.41 9.20
CA GLY A 12 -3.45 -12.70 10.41
C GLY A 12 -4.54 -12.39 11.44
N HIS A 13 -5.81 -12.61 11.10
CA HIS A 13 -6.94 -12.54 12.03
C HIS A 13 -7.17 -13.86 12.80
N VAL A 14 -6.57 -14.97 12.34
CA VAL A 14 -6.66 -16.31 12.94
C VAL A 14 -5.31 -16.73 13.53
N THR A 15 -4.22 -16.35 12.86
CA THR A 15 -2.84 -16.69 13.20
C THR A 15 -2.08 -15.43 13.60
N LYS A 16 -0.94 -15.58 14.29
CA LYS A 16 0.00 -14.46 14.52
C LYS A 16 0.95 -14.24 13.34
N GLU A 17 0.61 -14.77 12.17
CA GLU A 17 1.43 -14.67 10.97
C GLU A 17 1.02 -13.47 10.13
N HIS A 18 1.98 -12.84 9.47
CA HIS A 18 1.78 -11.69 8.59
C HIS A 18 1.96 -12.06 7.10
N SER A 19 1.82 -13.35 6.78
CA SER A 19 1.85 -13.85 5.41
C SER A 19 0.72 -13.24 4.59
N ASN A 20 1.05 -12.72 3.40
CA ASN A 20 0.11 -12.04 2.51
C ASN A 20 -0.60 -10.82 3.13
N ASP A 21 0.07 -10.08 4.02
CA ASP A 21 -0.46 -8.82 4.56
C ASP A 21 -0.48 -7.71 3.50
N ILE A 22 -1.49 -7.78 2.62
CA ILE A 22 -1.75 -6.83 1.54
C ILE A 22 -3.26 -6.73 1.28
N ALA A 23 -3.71 -5.52 0.92
CA ALA A 23 -5.09 -5.27 0.55
C ALA A 23 -5.20 -4.15 -0.49
N LEU A 24 -6.32 -4.15 -1.22
CA LEU A 24 -6.74 -3.05 -2.09
C LEU A 24 -7.97 -2.35 -1.50
N VAL A 25 -7.98 -1.01 -1.59
CA VAL A 25 -9.11 -0.19 -1.13
C VAL A 25 -9.70 0.55 -2.32
N LYS A 26 -10.95 0.24 -2.66
CA LYS A 26 -11.68 0.93 -3.73
C LYS A 26 -12.34 2.19 -3.19
N LEU A 27 -12.02 3.34 -3.79
CA LEU A 27 -12.67 4.61 -3.47
C LEU A 27 -14.15 4.62 -3.89
N THR A 28 -14.97 5.42 -3.21
CA THR A 28 -16.39 5.62 -3.54
C THR A 28 -16.58 6.29 -4.89
N ARG A 29 -15.64 7.16 -5.27
CA ARG A 29 -15.59 7.86 -6.55
C ARG A 29 -14.14 7.82 -7.06
N PRO A 30 -13.92 7.77 -8.39
CA PRO A 30 -12.58 7.96 -8.95
C PRO A 30 -11.94 9.25 -8.44
N PHE A 31 -10.63 9.24 -8.20
CA PHE A 31 -9.91 10.42 -7.78
C PHE A 31 -9.65 11.35 -8.96
N ASP A 32 -9.94 12.65 -8.81
CA ASP A 32 -9.60 13.67 -9.79
C ASP A 32 -8.18 14.19 -9.53
N PHE A 33 -7.22 13.69 -10.32
CA PHE A 33 -5.83 14.09 -10.22
C PHE A 33 -5.59 15.56 -10.60
N ALA A 34 -6.38 16.12 -11.53
CA ALA A 34 -6.22 17.50 -11.97
C ALA A 34 -6.56 18.48 -10.83
N ALA A 35 -7.58 18.17 -10.03
CA ALA A 35 -7.95 18.95 -8.85
C ALA A 35 -6.81 19.08 -7.82
N SER A 36 -5.87 18.12 -7.77
CA SER A 36 -4.74 18.15 -6.82
C SER A 36 -3.67 19.19 -7.17
N ARG A 37 -3.68 19.73 -8.40
CA ARG A 37 -2.63 20.61 -8.96
C ARG A 37 -1.23 20.03 -8.78
N GLY A 38 -1.06 18.74 -9.07
CA GLY A 38 0.23 18.05 -9.03
C GLY A 38 0.70 17.58 -7.65
N ARG A 39 -0.13 17.69 -6.60
CA ARG A 39 0.22 17.23 -5.25
C ARG A 39 -0.05 15.74 -5.03
N ILE A 40 -0.92 15.14 -5.83
CA ILE A 40 -1.31 13.74 -5.71
C ILE A 40 -1.01 13.04 -7.03
N GLY A 41 -0.37 11.88 -6.95
CA GLY A 41 -0.02 11.02 -8.07
C GLY A 41 -0.10 9.54 -7.67
N THR A 42 0.13 8.65 -8.63
CA THR A 42 0.20 7.20 -8.40
C THR A 42 1.65 6.73 -8.30
N VAL A 43 1.85 5.58 -7.65
CA VAL A 43 3.11 4.84 -7.71
C VAL A 43 2.99 3.73 -8.77
N CYS A 44 4.08 3.44 -9.46
CA CYS A 44 4.14 2.33 -10.41
C CYS A 44 4.21 0.99 -9.67
N LEU A 45 3.63 -0.06 -10.24
CA LEU A 45 3.85 -1.42 -9.79
C LEU A 45 5.25 -1.88 -10.20
N ALA A 46 5.96 -2.54 -9.28
CA ALA A 46 7.24 -3.15 -9.59
C ALA A 46 7.04 -4.35 -10.54
N VAL A 47 7.80 -4.37 -11.64
CA VAL A 47 7.77 -5.47 -12.63
C VAL A 47 8.86 -6.52 -12.40
N LYS A 48 9.76 -6.27 -11.44
CA LYS A 48 10.87 -7.14 -11.07
C LYS A 48 11.11 -7.04 -9.56
N LEU A 49 11.63 -8.12 -8.99
CA LEU A 49 12.05 -8.13 -7.59
C LEU A 49 13.24 -7.17 -7.39
N PRO A 50 13.28 -6.42 -6.27
CA PRO A 50 14.43 -5.60 -5.93
C PRO A 50 15.64 -6.48 -5.61
N LEU A 51 16.83 -6.05 -6.02
CA LEU A 51 18.08 -6.72 -5.66
C LEU A 51 18.48 -6.38 -4.22
N PRO A 52 19.14 -7.29 -3.49
CA PRO A 52 19.73 -6.98 -2.19
C PRO A 52 20.66 -5.77 -2.26
N GLY A 53 20.64 -4.93 -1.21
CA GLY A 53 21.46 -3.72 -1.13
C GLY A 53 20.94 -2.52 -1.94
N LYS A 54 19.79 -2.63 -2.61
CA LYS A 54 19.16 -1.47 -3.26
C LYS A 54 18.56 -0.51 -2.23
N PHE A 55 18.86 0.77 -2.40
CA PHE A 55 18.24 1.83 -1.61
C PHE A 55 16.76 1.95 -1.93
N VAL A 56 15.95 2.11 -0.87
CA VAL A 56 14.50 2.34 -0.93
C VAL A 56 14.14 3.53 -0.07
N THR A 57 13.01 4.16 -0.35
CA THR A 57 12.46 5.25 0.46
C THR A 57 11.20 4.76 1.17
N VAL A 58 11.15 4.95 2.49
CA VAL A 58 9.97 4.67 3.32
C VAL A 58 9.47 6.00 3.87
N ALA A 59 8.17 6.26 3.78
CA ALA A 59 7.54 7.49 4.26
C ALA A 59 6.29 7.17 5.09
N GLY A 60 6.07 7.95 6.16
CA GLY A 60 4.92 7.82 7.03
C GLY A 60 5.01 8.78 8.21
N TRP A 61 3.93 8.87 8.99
CA TRP A 61 3.84 9.70 10.21
C TRP A 61 3.94 8.86 11.50
N GLY A 62 4.41 7.62 11.40
CA GLY A 62 4.54 6.72 12.55
C GLY A 62 5.67 7.13 13.49
N LYS A 63 5.67 6.56 14.70
CA LYS A 63 6.74 6.73 15.69
C LYS A 63 8.04 6.12 15.14
N THR A 64 9.13 6.89 15.16
CA THR A 64 10.45 6.46 14.63
C THR A 64 11.44 6.05 15.71
N SER A 65 11.10 6.25 16.98
CA SER A 65 11.91 5.86 18.13
C SER A 65 11.04 5.24 19.23
N PRO A 66 11.59 4.43 20.14
CA PRO A 66 10.85 3.89 21.30
C PRO A 66 10.34 4.94 22.29
#